data_AF-A0A6C8Z069-F1
#
_entry.id   AF-A0A6C8Z069-F1
#
_cell.length_a   1.000
_cell.length_b   1.000
_cell.length_c   1.000
_cell.angle_alpha   90.00
_cell.angle_beta   90.00
_cell.angle_gamma   90.00
#
_symmetry.space_group_name_H-M   'P 1'
#
loop_
_entity.id
_entity.type
_entity.pdbx_description
1 polymer ?
#
loop_
_entity_poly.entity_id
_entity_poly.type
_entity_poly.pdbx_seq_one_letter_code
_entity_poly.pdbx_strand_id
1 'polypeptide(L)'
;KGGGLWLDTQCHSGADALGLDWTMPLDRARSIVFEQQKALTKLHKKLHTGIALQGNLDPATLFASPEHIRQQTHLMLQDAYSLGDKTGYIANLGHGINQWVNPDHAKAFIDAVHEYKL
;
A
#
# COMPACT_ATOMS: atom_id res chain seq x y z
N LYS A 1 -3.99 -12.48 6.24
CA LYS A 1 -3.03 -11.47 6.75
C LYS A 1 -1.66 -12.13 6.88
N GLY A 2 -0.56 -11.36 6.82
CA GLY A 2 0.83 -11.82 6.93
C GLY A 2 1.48 -12.25 5.61
N GLY A 3 0.81 -12.03 4.47
CA GLY A 3 1.32 -12.48 3.16
C GLY A 3 2.56 -11.72 2.66
N GLY A 4 2.90 -10.59 3.29
CA GLY A 4 4.03 -9.78 2.87
C GLY A 4 5.38 -10.48 2.95
N LEU A 5 5.54 -11.52 3.78
CA LEU A 5 6.79 -12.30 3.86
C LEU A 5 7.14 -13.03 2.56
N TRP A 6 6.17 -13.19 1.65
CA TRP A 6 6.35 -13.85 0.35
C TRP A 6 6.25 -12.86 -0.82
N LEU A 7 6.43 -11.57 -0.58
CA LEU A 7 6.26 -10.54 -1.62
C LEU A 7 7.24 -10.74 -2.79
N ASP A 8 8.45 -11.19 -2.48
CA ASP A 8 9.49 -11.57 -3.46
C ASP A 8 9.00 -12.67 -4.41
N THR A 9 8.38 -13.71 -3.86
CA THR A 9 7.83 -14.82 -4.64
C THR A 9 6.60 -14.35 -5.44
N GLN A 10 5.72 -13.57 -4.82
CA GLN A 10 4.50 -13.05 -5.46
C GLN A 10 4.79 -12.14 -6.66
N CYS A 11 5.92 -11.43 -6.69
CA CYS A 11 6.33 -10.62 -7.84
C CYS A 11 6.45 -11.44 -9.14
N HIS A 12 6.69 -12.75 -9.04
CA HIS A 12 6.84 -13.64 -10.20
C HIS A 12 5.50 -14.16 -10.75
N SER A 13 4.37 -13.81 -10.12
CA SER A 13 3.04 -14.25 -10.55
C SER A 13 2.57 -13.67 -11.89
N GLY A 14 3.20 -12.57 -12.34
CA GLY A 14 2.76 -11.80 -13.50
C GLY A 14 1.64 -10.79 -13.19
N ALA A 15 1.27 -10.61 -11.93
CA ALA A 15 0.30 -9.59 -11.52
C ALA A 15 0.86 -8.16 -11.66
N ASP A 16 -0.01 -7.23 -12.07
CA ASP A 16 0.33 -5.81 -12.17
C ASP A 16 0.38 -5.10 -10.81
N ALA A 17 -0.28 -5.65 -9.78
CA ALA A 17 -0.33 -5.09 -8.45
C ALA A 17 -0.36 -6.18 -7.36
N LEU A 18 0.22 -5.88 -6.20
CA LEU A 18 0.19 -6.76 -5.03
C LEU A 18 -0.48 -6.06 -3.84
N GLY A 19 -1.41 -6.77 -3.20
CA GLY A 19 -2.12 -6.32 -2.02
C GLY A 19 -1.30 -6.55 -0.74
N LEU A 20 -1.31 -5.58 0.15
CA LEU A 20 -0.62 -5.62 1.44
C LEU A 20 -1.60 -5.39 2.59
N ASP A 21 -1.32 -6.03 3.72
CA ASP A 21 -1.93 -5.69 5.00
C ASP A 21 -0.96 -4.89 5.88
N TRP A 22 -1.49 -4.32 6.97
CA TRP A 22 -0.79 -3.39 7.86
C TRP A 22 0.42 -3.99 8.58
N THR A 23 0.62 -5.31 8.50
CA THR A 23 1.80 -5.96 9.09
C THR A 23 3.06 -5.77 8.24
N MET A 24 2.92 -5.27 7.00
CA MET A 24 4.03 -5.03 6.08
C MET A 24 4.32 -3.53 5.94
N PRO A 25 5.50 -3.02 6.36
CA PRO A 25 5.92 -1.66 6.06
C PRO A 25 5.97 -1.39 4.54
N LEU A 26 5.44 -0.25 4.09
CA LEU A 26 5.28 0.06 2.68
C LEU A 26 6.61 0.41 2.00
N ASP A 27 7.51 1.12 2.69
CA ASP A 27 8.89 1.38 2.25
C ASP A 27 9.66 0.08 1.91
N ARG A 28 9.53 -0.91 2.80
CA ARG A 28 10.15 -2.22 2.66
C ARG A 28 9.51 -2.99 1.51
N ALA A 29 8.18 -2.99 1.43
CA ALA A 29 7.48 -3.65 0.32
C ALA A 29 7.89 -3.06 -1.03
N ARG A 30 8.02 -1.73 -1.14
CA ARG A 30 8.52 -1.07 -2.35
C ARG A 30 9.94 -1.48 -2.69
N SER A 31 10.83 -1.49 -1.70
CA SER A 31 12.21 -1.92 -1.88
C SER A 31 12.29 -3.35 -2.43
N ILE A 32 11.48 -4.27 -1.89
CA ILE A 32 11.40 -5.66 -2.38
C ILE A 32 10.90 -5.69 -3.82
N VAL A 33 9.78 -5.04 -4.13
CA VAL A 33 9.20 -5.02 -5.48
C VAL A 33 10.18 -4.44 -6.50
N PHE A 34 10.88 -3.36 -6.14
CA PHE A 34 11.87 -2.73 -7.02
C PHE A 34 13.03 -3.68 -7.36
N GLU A 35 13.56 -4.37 -6.35
CA GLU A 35 14.63 -5.36 -6.58
C GLU A 35 14.14 -6.56 -7.41
N GLN A 36 12.91 -7.03 -7.18
CA GLN A 36 12.32 -8.10 -8.01
C GLN A 36 12.06 -7.65 -9.45
N GLN A 37 11.60 -6.41 -9.66
CA GLN A 37 11.37 -5.88 -11.00
C GLN A 37 12.68 -5.82 -11.82
N LYS A 38 13.80 -5.44 -11.19
CA LYS A 38 15.13 -5.50 -11.82
C LYS A 38 15.50 -6.94 -12.19
N ALA A 39 15.29 -7.87 -11.27
CA ALA A 39 15.58 -9.29 -11.50
C ALA A 39 14.76 -9.86 -12.67
N LEU A 40 13.45 -9.59 -12.70
CA LEU A 40 12.53 -10.00 -13.76
C LEU A 40 12.90 -9.38 -15.12
N THR A 41 13.26 -8.09 -15.14
CA THR A 41 13.71 -7.40 -16.37
C THR A 41 14.94 -8.08 -16.96
N LYS A 42 15.91 -8.46 -16.10
CA LYS A 42 17.11 -9.18 -16.51
C LYS A 42 16.79 -10.59 -17.00
N LEU A 43 15.93 -11.31 -16.27
CA LEU A 43 15.55 -12.69 -16.60
C LEU A 43 14.85 -12.79 -17.95
N HIS A 44 13.89 -11.89 -18.21
CA HIS A 44 13.09 -11.91 -19.44
C HIS A 44 13.66 -11.08 -20.59
N LYS A 45 14.80 -10.41 -20.38
CA LYS A 45 15.46 -9.53 -21.37
C LYS A 45 14.51 -8.48 -21.97
N LYS A 46 13.55 -8.01 -21.17
CA LYS A 46 12.54 -7.02 -21.53
C LYS A 46 12.22 -6.18 -20.32
N LEU A 47 12.05 -4.88 -20.51
CA LEU A 47 11.61 -3.98 -19.43
C LEU A 47 10.27 -4.46 -18.86
N HIS A 48 10.26 -4.77 -17.57
CA HIS A 48 9.02 -5.08 -16.86
C HIS A 48 8.40 -3.77 -16.37
N THR A 49 7.10 -3.56 -16.63
CA THR A 49 6.32 -2.53 -15.94
C THR A 49 6.37 -2.77 -14.44
N GLY A 50 6.49 -1.70 -13.66
CA GLY A 50 6.58 -1.81 -12.20
C GLY A 50 5.32 -2.40 -11.61
N ILE A 51 5.49 -3.26 -10.60
CA ILE A 51 4.36 -3.85 -9.88
C ILE A 51 3.88 -2.80 -8.88
N ALA A 52 2.60 -2.43 -8.96
CA ALA A 52 2.01 -1.49 -8.02
C ALA A 52 1.78 -2.16 -6.65
N LEU A 53 1.71 -1.36 -5.59
CA LEU A 53 1.30 -1.81 -4.27
C LEU A 53 -0.09 -1.28 -3.94
N GLN A 54 -0.93 -2.11 -3.33
CA GLN A 54 -2.25 -1.73 -2.86
C GLN A 54 -2.37 -2.00 -1.35
N GLY A 55 -2.85 -1.03 -0.57
CA GLY A 55 -3.02 -1.18 0.88
C GLY A 55 -2.54 0.06 1.64
N ASN A 56 -2.26 -0.02 2.93
CA ASN A 56 -2.41 -1.20 3.77
C ASN A 56 -2.96 -0.87 5.18
N LEU A 57 -3.67 0.25 5.32
CA LEU A 57 -4.17 0.73 6.62
C LEU A 57 -4.96 -0.35 7.36
N ASP A 58 -4.76 -0.48 8.67
CA ASP A 58 -5.57 -1.38 9.51
C ASP A 58 -7.02 -0.86 9.52
N PRO A 59 -8.05 -1.66 9.15
CA PRO A 59 -9.44 -1.25 9.27
C PRO A 59 -9.82 -0.79 10.68
N ALA A 60 -9.14 -1.28 11.72
CA ALA A 60 -9.38 -0.85 13.10
C ALA A 60 -9.07 0.64 13.31
N THR A 61 -8.21 1.25 12.49
CA THR A 61 -7.95 2.69 12.50
C THR A 61 -9.23 3.50 12.32
N LEU A 62 -10.21 2.99 11.56
CA LEU A 62 -11.47 3.68 11.30
C LEU A 62 -12.39 3.78 12.53
N PHE A 63 -12.06 3.14 13.65
CA PHE A 63 -12.76 3.36 14.93
C PHE A 63 -12.24 4.58 15.71
N ALA A 64 -11.11 5.16 15.30
CA ALA A 64 -10.55 6.35 15.95
C ALA A 64 -11.29 7.63 15.54
N SER A 65 -10.89 8.77 16.12
CA SER A 65 -11.43 10.08 15.69
C SER A 65 -11.02 10.40 14.25
N PRO A 66 -11.78 11.23 13.52
CA PRO A 66 -11.42 11.68 12.16
C PRO A 66 -10.00 12.23 12.08
N GLU A 67 -9.55 13.02 13.06
CA GLU A 67 -8.20 13.59 13.10
C GLU A 67 -7.12 12.50 13.13
N HIS A 68 -7.34 11.46 13.95
CA HIS A 68 -6.41 10.36 14.06
C HIS A 68 -6.40 9.49 12.79
N ILE A 69 -7.56 9.26 12.17
CA ILE A 69 -7.66 8.57 10.88
C ILE A 69 -6.83 9.31 9.83
N ARG A 70 -6.99 10.62 9.72
CA ARG A 70 -6.20 11.42 8.77
C ARG A 70 -4.71 11.36 9.08
N GLN A 71 -4.31 11.42 10.35
CA GLN A 71 -2.91 11.28 10.76
C GLN A 71 -2.31 9.94 10.33
N GLN A 72 -2.98 8.82 10.62
CA GLN A 72 -2.51 7.49 10.23
C GLN A 72 -2.48 7.31 8.72
N THR A 73 -3.46 7.91 8.01
CA THR A 73 -3.48 7.94 6.55
C THR A 73 -2.26 8.67 5.98
N HIS A 74 -1.90 9.82 6.56
CA HIS A 74 -0.70 10.54 6.14
C HIS A 74 0.59 9.77 6.44
N LEU A 75 0.70 9.09 7.59
CA LEU A 75 1.85 8.23 7.90
C LEU A 75 1.99 7.09 6.89
N MET A 76 0.86 6.43 6.56
CA MET A 76 0.83 5.39 5.53
C MET A 76 1.28 5.94 4.16
N LEU A 77 0.82 7.13 3.77
CA LEU A 77 1.23 7.77 2.52
C LEU A 77 2.70 8.19 2.53
N GLN A 78 3.19 8.74 3.66
CA GLN A 78 4.61 9.05 3.83
C GLN A 78 5.48 7.81 3.64
N ASP A 79 5.08 6.68 4.24
CA ASP A 79 5.75 5.39 4.08
C ASP A 79 5.70 4.92 2.60
N ALA A 80 4.50 5.00 1.99
CA ALA A 80 4.27 4.66 0.58
C ALA A 80 5.06 5.52 -0.42
N TYR A 81 5.55 6.69 -0.05
CA TYR A 81 6.27 7.59 -0.96
C TYR A 81 7.67 7.96 -0.46
N SER A 82 8.14 7.31 0.60
CA SER A 82 9.44 7.56 1.26
C SER A 82 10.65 7.40 0.33
N LEU A 83 10.54 6.56 -0.71
CA LEU A 83 11.59 6.30 -1.70
C LEU A 83 11.56 7.25 -2.91
N GLY A 84 10.66 8.23 -2.93
CA GLY A 84 10.57 9.26 -3.97
C GLY A 84 9.77 8.87 -5.22
N ASP A 85 9.21 7.66 -5.27
CA ASP A 85 8.23 7.28 -6.29
C ASP A 85 7.01 8.22 -6.24
N LYS A 86 6.45 8.55 -7.41
CA LYS A 86 5.22 9.38 -7.50
C LYS A 86 4.02 8.61 -8.07
N THR A 87 4.15 7.29 -8.20
CA THR A 87 3.14 6.41 -8.79
C THR A 87 3.27 4.98 -8.23
N GLY A 88 2.47 4.05 -8.76
CA GLY A 88 2.54 2.64 -8.40
C GLY A 88 2.02 2.33 -6.99
N TYR A 89 1.14 3.16 -6.45
CA TYR A 89 0.50 2.93 -5.17
C TYR A 89 -0.99 3.26 -5.19
N ILE A 90 -1.78 2.35 -4.63
CA ILE A 90 -3.23 2.46 -4.50
C ILE A 90 -3.53 2.37 -3.00
N ALA A 91 -3.88 3.50 -2.39
CA ALA A 91 -4.28 3.53 -1.00
C ALA A 91 -5.52 2.64 -0.80
N ASN A 92 -5.47 1.73 0.16
CA ASN A 92 -6.58 0.87 0.54
C ASN A 92 -6.40 0.42 2.00
N LEU A 93 -7.45 -0.14 2.59
CA LEU A 93 -7.32 -0.91 3.81
C LEU A 93 -6.58 -2.22 3.53
N GLY A 94 -5.92 -2.78 4.54
CA GLY A 94 -5.30 -4.10 4.46
C GLY A 94 -6.28 -5.28 4.57
N HIS A 95 -7.57 -5.00 4.78
CA HIS A 95 -8.66 -5.96 4.87
C HIS A 95 -10.02 -5.25 4.65
N GLY A 96 -11.10 -6.00 4.52
CA GLY A 96 -12.46 -5.43 4.49
C GLY A 96 -12.78 -4.59 5.73
N ILE A 97 -13.52 -3.51 5.49
CA ILE A 97 -14.06 -2.61 6.52
C ILE A 97 -14.98 -3.38 7.48
N ASN A 98 -14.95 -3.01 8.76
CA ASN A 98 -15.85 -3.59 9.76
C ASN A 98 -17.25 -2.94 9.68
N GLN A 99 -18.32 -3.72 9.79
CA GLN A 99 -19.72 -3.25 9.72
C GLN A 99 -20.09 -2.19 10.77
N TRP A 100 -19.32 -2.09 11.86
CA TRP A 100 -19.55 -1.14 12.95
C TRP A 100 -18.85 0.22 12.75
N VAL A 101 -18.11 0.40 11.66
CA VAL A 101 -17.44 1.66 11.36
C VAL A 101 -18.47 2.73 11.00
N ASN A 102 -18.33 3.92 11.57
CA ASN A 102 -19.10 5.08 11.14
C ASN A 102 -18.73 5.43 9.69
N PRO A 103 -19.68 5.53 8.73
CA PRO A 103 -19.40 5.91 7.35
C PRO A 103 -18.60 7.22 7.20
N ASP A 104 -18.80 8.21 8.08
CA ASP A 104 -18.06 9.47 8.05
C ASP A 104 -16.55 9.29 8.31
N HIS A 105 -16.18 8.22 9.02
CA HIS A 105 -14.78 7.89 9.28
C HIS A 105 -14.11 7.31 8.03
N ALA A 106 -14.85 6.57 7.20
CA ALA A 106 -14.36 6.15 5.90
C ALA A 106 -14.15 7.36 4.96
N LYS A 107 -15.04 8.36 5.04
CA LYS A 107 -14.84 9.64 4.35
C LYS A 107 -13.57 10.36 4.81
N ALA A 108 -13.29 10.42 6.11
CA ALA A 108 -12.05 11.03 6.64
C ALA A 108 -10.77 10.37 6.06
N PHE A 109 -10.78 9.04 5.90
CA PHE A 109 -9.69 8.31 5.23
C PHE A 109 -9.57 8.71 3.74
N ILE A 110 -10.67 8.66 2.99
CA ILE A 110 -10.68 8.95 1.55
C ILE A 110 -10.26 10.39 1.27
N ASP A 111 -10.79 11.35 2.04
CA ASP A 111 -10.44 12.76 1.90
C ASP A 111 -8.94 12.97 2.19
N ALA A 112 -8.42 12.38 3.28
CA ALA A 112 -6.98 12.47 3.59
C ALA A 112 -6.08 11.91 2.49
N VAL A 113 -6.48 10.84 1.81
CA VAL A 113 -5.74 10.30 0.66
C VAL A 113 -5.65 11.31 -0.48
N HIS A 114 -6.77 11.94 -0.85
CA HIS A 114 -6.81 12.87 -1.98
C HIS A 114 -6.25 14.26 -1.67
N GLU A 115 -6.32 14.69 -0.40
CA GLU A 115 -5.79 15.98 0.04
C GLU A 115 -4.27 15.96 0.21
N TYR A 116 -3.68 14.79 0.45
CA TYR A 116 -2.24 14.62 0.61
C TYR A 116 -1.47 15.13 -0.61
N LYS A 117 -0.41 15.91 -0.37
CA LYS A 117 0.44 16.48 -1.40
C LYS A 117 1.80 15.81 -1.38
N LEU A 118 2.20 15.26 -2.53
CA LEU A 118 3.52 14.69 -2.80
C LEU A 118 4.57 15.75 -3.09
#